data_AF-A0A517NMR8-F1
#
_entry.id   AF-A0A517NMR8-F1
#
_cell.length_a   1.000
_cell.length_b   1.000
_cell.length_c   1.000
_cell.angle_alpha   90.00
_cell.angle_beta   90.00
_cell.angle_gamma   90.00
#
_symmetry.space_group_name_H-M   'P 1'
#
loop_
_entity.id
_entity.type
_entity.pdbx_description
1 polymer ?
#
loop_
_entity_poly.entity_id
_entity_poly.type
_entity_poly.pdbx_seq_one_letter_code
_entity_poly.pdbx_strand_id
1 'polypeptide(L)'
;MIAKQSVLIRFVLLSLAATAVVGCGDAEPLAGKPRVTNEAQVSKQKAVANKVDVSIEQTSIADSTTKLPAVEVAIEEGTVADTSRESMAEPQAPVGPIEQPNPLPTIDPPPFRLLLPTSEGPLLVDVEILIDDVPLATSYEDRIRQILVDADDNEDDSTSWKEFLDYIDSDVQQFGRNVAGDRGQRRNTIKLQDRNRNAKVDFSEAVNVLFRQSGFDGPFRLKGTDYYRGRHGDSRVFAAIDQDQSQGLSELEIAGATQALFRLDQNLDQKIDLLEIMPVVSDNDDPAWKKRRSNRHGTVAMDLNGYVDWTMMAYSLDAQRKRRPFQLSENPIDQLDQNADGTIDLAETKEIRLCEPDLIVTANVSGNPGEKERLSIRWIRSDLQSLVQVSEFPSLFSIADQRFQLCMSLQDRSDGGNRVPAQAFAVLDANNDGELDEAEIPEPLQEQYPLKDFDADKNGKLSLEEINNSVLGKPPMWSVQLRGRAAEFPDALFAFLDSNHDLVLSTRECTEATRRLNSIRADAAELSAELVPSSYNVQIVRGDPAQQGRLFRFTPPVKDSDPPYPSPRWASRMDANLDGEISQLEFVGTAKQFRKLDVDEDGFVDQSEARSFGNLP
;
A
#
# COMPACT_ATOMS: atom_id res chain seq x y z
N MET A 1 10.58 -6.45 33.23
CA MET A 1 9.36 -6.01 33.96
C MET A 1 8.54 -5.06 33.11
N ILE A 2 9.17 -4.10 32.45
CA ILE A 2 8.58 -3.07 31.58
C ILE A 2 7.64 -3.62 30.49
N ALA A 3 8.02 -4.68 29.76
CA ALA A 3 7.14 -5.27 28.73
C ALA A 3 5.83 -5.93 29.23
N LYS A 4 5.75 -6.30 30.52
CA LYS A 4 4.48 -6.75 31.13
C LYS A 4 3.62 -5.57 31.60
N GLN A 5 4.22 -4.40 31.81
CA GLN A 5 3.56 -3.20 32.30
C GLN A 5 2.77 -2.52 31.17
N SER A 6 3.31 -2.40 29.95
CA SER A 6 2.62 -1.76 28.81
C SER A 6 1.32 -2.47 28.38
N VAL A 7 1.31 -3.81 28.38
CA VAL A 7 0.11 -4.61 28.05
C VAL A 7 -0.97 -4.49 29.13
N LEU A 8 -0.56 -4.26 30.39
CA LEU A 8 -1.46 -4.10 31.52
C LEU A 8 -2.13 -2.72 31.51
N ILE A 9 -1.40 -1.65 31.17
CA ILE A 9 -1.93 -0.28 30.99
C ILE A 9 -3.10 -0.29 30.01
N ARG A 10 -2.92 -0.92 28.84
CA ARG A 10 -3.98 -1.08 27.83
C ARG A 10 -5.21 -1.79 28.40
N PHE A 11 -5.03 -2.89 29.12
CA PHE A 11 -6.13 -3.66 29.68
C PHE A 11 -6.90 -2.85 30.73
N VAL A 12 -6.19 -2.08 31.57
CA VAL A 12 -6.81 -1.30 32.64
C VAL A 12 -7.55 -0.07 32.07
N LEU A 13 -6.97 0.67 31.14
CA LEU A 13 -7.62 1.82 30.49
C LEU A 13 -8.83 1.41 29.63
N LEU A 14 -8.74 0.31 28.86
CA LEU A 14 -9.89 -0.24 28.12
C LEU A 14 -10.97 -0.80 29.06
N SER A 15 -10.59 -1.42 30.18
CA SER A 15 -11.57 -1.94 31.16
C SER A 15 -12.29 -0.81 31.88
N LEU A 16 -11.59 0.27 32.23
CA LEU A 16 -12.17 1.47 32.86
C LEU A 16 -13.14 2.18 31.92
N ALA A 17 -12.76 2.37 30.65
CA ALA A 17 -13.66 2.93 29.62
C ALA A 17 -14.90 2.04 29.41
N ALA A 18 -14.75 0.72 29.41
CA ALA A 18 -15.88 -0.21 29.30
C ALA A 18 -16.82 -0.17 30.53
N THR A 19 -16.29 0.01 31.75
CA THR A 19 -17.11 0.18 32.96
C THR A 19 -17.80 1.54 33.04
N ALA A 20 -17.20 2.60 32.52
CA ALA A 20 -17.81 3.94 32.47
C ALA A 20 -19.00 4.01 31.49
N VAL A 21 -18.94 3.26 30.38
CA VAL A 21 -20.02 3.21 29.37
C VAL A 21 -21.23 2.38 29.81
N VAL A 22 -21.09 1.49 30.80
CA VAL A 22 -22.16 0.57 31.25
C VAL A 22 -22.83 1.00 32.57
N GLY A 23 -22.39 2.10 33.18
CA GLY A 23 -22.86 2.54 34.50
C GLY A 23 -24.13 3.39 34.51
N CYS A 24 -25.30 2.84 34.16
CA CYS A 24 -26.61 3.31 34.65
C CYS A 24 -27.70 2.28 34.36
N GLY A 25 -28.05 1.47 35.37
CA GLY A 25 -29.19 0.55 35.31
C GLY A 25 -29.15 -0.52 36.38
N ASP A 26 -29.75 -0.23 37.53
CA ASP A 26 -30.01 -1.19 38.61
C ASP A 26 -30.91 -2.33 38.12
N ALA A 27 -30.44 -3.58 38.20
CA ALA A 27 -31.29 -4.77 38.22
C ALA A 27 -30.59 -5.97 38.90
N GLU A 28 -31.27 -6.53 39.91
CA GLU A 28 -30.89 -7.72 40.68
C GLU A 28 -30.73 -9.01 39.84
N PRO A 29 -29.97 -10.02 40.33
CA PRO A 29 -29.58 -11.18 39.52
C PRO A 29 -30.62 -12.29 39.53
N LEU A 30 -30.98 -12.80 38.34
CA LEU A 30 -31.69 -14.06 38.19
C LEU A 30 -30.71 -15.22 37.94
N ALA A 31 -30.74 -16.18 38.85
CA ALA A 31 -30.01 -17.44 38.79
C ALA A 31 -30.64 -18.40 37.76
N GLY A 32 -29.79 -19.17 37.05
CA GLY A 32 -30.21 -20.38 36.35
C GLY A 32 -29.43 -20.70 35.08
N LYS A 33 -28.31 -21.42 35.22
CA LYS A 33 -27.72 -22.18 34.10
C LYS A 33 -28.35 -23.57 34.05
N PRO A 34 -28.52 -24.14 32.85
CA PRO A 34 -28.11 -25.52 32.66
C PRO A 34 -27.04 -25.65 31.58
N ARG A 35 -26.10 -26.54 31.92
CA ARG A 35 -24.93 -26.98 31.17
C ARG A 35 -25.38 -28.00 30.13
N VAL A 36 -25.05 -27.78 28.87
CA VAL A 36 -25.08 -28.83 27.84
C VAL A 36 -23.68 -28.98 27.26
N THR A 37 -23.02 -30.03 27.70
CA THR A 37 -21.88 -30.65 27.02
C THR A 37 -22.39 -31.47 25.85
N ASN A 38 -21.78 -31.37 24.67
CA ASN A 38 -21.72 -32.50 23.76
C ASN A 38 -20.42 -32.45 22.94
N GLU A 39 -19.62 -33.48 23.18
CA GLU A 39 -18.51 -33.95 22.36
C GLU A 39 -19.06 -34.62 21.09
N ALA A 40 -18.44 -34.37 19.93
CA ALA A 40 -18.40 -35.32 18.80
C ALA A 40 -17.26 -34.93 17.85
N GLN A 41 -16.13 -35.66 17.92
CA GLN A 41 -15.70 -36.66 16.92
C GLN A 41 -15.05 -36.09 15.65
N VAL A 42 -13.73 -35.96 15.72
CA VAL A 42 -12.84 -35.82 14.55
C VAL A 42 -12.52 -37.23 14.03
N SER A 43 -13.04 -37.56 12.85
CA SER A 43 -12.64 -38.75 12.10
C SER A 43 -11.45 -38.41 11.19
N LYS A 44 -10.37 -39.19 11.34
CA LYS A 44 -9.17 -39.12 10.48
C LYS A 44 -9.41 -39.98 9.24
N GLN A 45 -9.39 -39.38 8.06
CA GLN A 45 -9.19 -40.10 6.80
C GLN A 45 -7.82 -39.78 6.22
N LYS A 46 -7.05 -40.86 5.99
CA LYS A 46 -5.73 -40.89 5.36
C LYS A 46 -5.88 -40.60 3.86
N ALA A 47 -5.16 -39.60 3.35
CA ALA A 47 -4.92 -39.44 1.92
C ALA A 47 -3.69 -40.27 1.50
N VAL A 48 -3.89 -41.11 0.48
CA VAL A 48 -2.90 -41.93 -0.19
C VAL A 48 -2.25 -41.09 -1.29
N ALA A 49 -0.93 -40.90 -1.21
CA ALA A 49 -0.15 -40.24 -2.24
C ALA A 49 0.08 -41.19 -3.42
N ASN A 50 -0.47 -40.86 -4.59
CA ASN A 50 -0.16 -41.54 -5.85
C ASN A 50 0.87 -40.70 -6.61
N LYS A 51 2.02 -41.32 -6.89
CA LYS A 51 3.18 -40.74 -7.57
C LYS A 51 3.10 -41.19 -9.03
N VAL A 52 2.97 -40.24 -9.95
CA VAL A 52 3.07 -40.51 -11.40
C VAL A 52 4.34 -39.83 -11.90
N ASP A 53 5.27 -40.66 -12.33
CA ASP A 53 6.49 -40.27 -13.07
C ASP A 53 6.09 -39.90 -14.51
N VAL A 54 6.56 -38.74 -14.98
CA VAL A 54 6.55 -38.39 -16.41
C VAL A 54 7.97 -38.02 -16.82
N SER A 55 8.55 -38.89 -17.64
CA SER A 55 9.81 -38.70 -18.36
C SER A 55 9.62 -37.69 -19.50
N ILE A 56 10.51 -36.71 -19.60
CA ILE A 56 10.58 -35.78 -20.74
C ILE A 56 11.74 -36.22 -21.63
N GLU A 57 11.42 -36.66 -22.85
CA GLU A 57 12.38 -36.87 -23.94
C GLU A 57 12.83 -35.52 -24.50
N GLN A 58 14.14 -35.38 -24.66
CA GLN A 58 14.78 -34.28 -25.36
C GLN A 58 14.76 -34.58 -26.87
N THR A 59 14.18 -33.69 -27.66
CA THR A 59 14.40 -33.63 -29.12
C THR A 59 15.01 -32.31 -29.50
N SER A 60 16.27 -32.38 -29.93
CA SER A 60 17.04 -31.35 -30.62
C SER A 60 16.47 -31.06 -32.00
N ILE A 61 16.30 -29.79 -32.35
CA ILE A 61 16.11 -29.36 -33.74
C ILE A 61 17.27 -28.45 -34.13
N ALA A 62 17.91 -28.84 -35.23
CA ALA A 62 19.09 -28.26 -35.82
C ALA A 62 18.77 -27.11 -36.78
N ASP A 63 19.81 -26.31 -36.99
CA ASP A 63 20.02 -25.31 -38.04
C ASP A 63 19.30 -25.55 -39.37
N SER A 64 18.69 -24.48 -39.88
CA SER A 64 18.54 -24.29 -41.33
C SER A 64 18.59 -22.80 -41.68
N THR A 65 19.79 -22.36 -42.04
CA THR A 65 20.09 -21.10 -42.70
C THR A 65 19.51 -21.11 -44.11
N THR A 66 18.64 -20.15 -44.44
CA THR A 66 18.19 -19.95 -45.83
C THR A 66 18.29 -18.47 -46.21
N LYS A 67 19.25 -18.17 -47.09
CA LYS A 67 19.45 -16.90 -47.81
C LYS A 67 18.30 -16.66 -48.79
N LEU A 68 17.78 -15.44 -48.87
CA LEU A 68 17.15 -14.85 -50.07
C LEU A 68 17.38 -13.31 -50.10
N PRO A 69 17.26 -12.64 -51.27
CA PRO A 69 18.21 -11.65 -51.74
C PRO A 69 17.75 -10.18 -51.64
N ALA A 70 18.74 -9.29 -51.84
CA ALA A 70 18.62 -7.85 -51.97
C ALA A 70 17.74 -7.42 -53.16
N VAL A 71 16.92 -6.39 -52.93
CA VAL A 71 16.24 -5.61 -53.96
C VAL A 71 16.61 -4.14 -53.74
N GLU A 72 17.39 -3.60 -54.67
CA GLU A 72 17.60 -2.16 -54.87
C GLU A 72 16.31 -1.52 -55.37
N VAL A 73 15.91 -0.37 -54.81
CA VAL A 73 15.03 0.59 -55.50
C VAL A 73 15.60 1.99 -55.34
N ALA A 74 15.70 2.64 -56.48
CA ALA A 74 16.36 3.90 -56.76
C ALA A 74 15.59 5.12 -56.23
N ILE A 75 16.38 6.17 -56.01
CA ILE A 75 15.99 7.54 -55.71
C ILE A 75 15.64 8.25 -57.02
N GLU A 76 14.48 8.92 -57.09
CA GLU A 76 14.23 9.98 -58.07
C GLU A 76 13.83 11.27 -57.35
N GLU A 77 14.64 12.30 -57.56
CA GLU A 77 14.38 13.70 -57.24
C GLU A 77 13.38 14.30 -58.24
N GLY A 78 12.43 15.10 -57.75
CA GLY A 78 11.45 15.80 -58.59
C GLY A 78 11.01 17.12 -57.98
N THR A 79 11.40 18.19 -58.65
CA THR A 79 11.30 19.62 -58.33
C THR A 79 9.89 20.23 -58.17
N VAL A 80 9.84 21.20 -57.26
CA VAL A 80 8.98 22.38 -57.07
C VAL A 80 8.09 22.80 -58.27
N ALA A 81 6.79 23.00 -58.00
CA ALA A 81 5.96 23.95 -58.73
C ALA A 81 4.96 24.65 -57.79
N ASP A 82 5.12 25.96 -57.74
CA ASP A 82 4.34 26.99 -57.09
C ASP A 82 3.00 27.23 -57.83
N THR A 83 1.87 27.17 -57.11
CA THR A 83 0.68 27.96 -57.46
C THR A 83 -0.09 28.32 -56.20
N SER A 84 0.01 29.60 -55.87
CA SER A 84 -0.75 30.29 -54.83
C SER A 84 -2.24 30.35 -55.19
N ARG A 85 -3.12 29.99 -54.24
CA ARG A 85 -4.55 30.32 -54.27
C ARG A 85 -4.93 30.86 -52.90
N GLU A 86 -4.96 32.19 -52.80
CA GLU A 86 -5.52 32.91 -51.66
C GLU A 86 -7.02 32.61 -51.55
N SER A 87 -7.41 32.08 -50.39
CA SER A 87 -8.81 31.94 -49.97
C SER A 87 -8.90 32.51 -48.57
N MET A 88 -9.61 33.64 -48.46
CA MET A 88 -9.86 34.39 -47.24
C MET A 88 -10.49 33.51 -46.16
N ALA A 89 -9.84 33.45 -44.99
CA ALA A 89 -10.41 32.87 -43.77
C ALA A 89 -10.58 33.99 -42.72
N GLU A 90 -11.73 33.99 -42.05
CA GLU A 90 -12.09 34.87 -40.94
C GLU A 90 -11.07 34.82 -39.79
N PRO A 91 -10.90 35.93 -39.04
CA PRO A 91 -10.00 35.96 -37.90
C PRO A 91 -10.52 35.05 -36.79
N GLN A 92 -9.84 33.91 -36.58
CA GLN A 92 -10.03 33.10 -35.38
C GLN A 92 -9.60 33.92 -34.16
N ALA A 93 -10.45 33.91 -33.13
CA ALA A 93 -10.18 34.49 -31.83
C ALA A 93 -8.84 33.97 -31.27
N PRO A 94 -8.10 34.77 -30.48
CA PRO A 94 -6.79 34.36 -29.97
C PRO A 94 -6.93 33.06 -29.19
N VAL A 95 -6.23 32.02 -29.67
CA VAL A 95 -5.95 30.81 -28.91
C VAL A 95 -5.37 31.27 -27.57
N GLY A 96 -6.03 30.88 -26.48
CA GLY A 96 -5.57 31.19 -25.12
C GLY A 96 -4.11 30.77 -24.93
N PRO A 97 -3.40 31.36 -23.96
CA PRO A 97 -2.00 31.05 -23.72
C PRO A 97 -1.84 29.53 -23.58
N ILE A 98 -0.96 28.96 -24.40
CA ILE A 98 -0.51 27.57 -24.28
C ILE A 98 0.03 27.45 -22.85
N GLU A 99 -0.65 26.62 -22.06
CA GLU A 99 -0.26 26.33 -20.68
C GLU A 99 1.17 25.79 -20.72
N GLN A 100 2.10 26.49 -20.06
CA GLN A 100 3.51 26.12 -20.08
C GLN A 100 3.65 24.73 -19.42
N PRO A 101 4.50 23.84 -19.96
CA PRO A 101 4.72 22.52 -19.36
C PRO A 101 5.19 22.68 -17.92
N ASN A 102 4.59 21.90 -17.01
CA ASN A 102 4.90 21.93 -15.59
C ASN A 102 6.38 21.57 -15.37
N PRO A 103 7.25 22.48 -14.94
CA PRO A 103 8.69 22.22 -14.85
C PRO A 103 9.00 21.13 -13.82
N LEU A 104 9.94 20.24 -14.16
CA LEU A 104 10.39 19.18 -13.25
C LEU A 104 10.93 19.78 -11.94
N PRO A 105 10.39 19.43 -10.76
CA PRO A 105 10.84 19.98 -9.49
C PRO A 105 12.22 19.47 -9.12
N THR A 106 13.06 20.33 -8.55
CA THR A 106 14.31 19.93 -7.91
C THR A 106 14.02 19.47 -6.48
N ILE A 107 14.44 18.25 -6.13
CA ILE A 107 14.25 17.65 -4.80
C ILE A 107 15.62 17.32 -4.23
N ASP A 108 15.88 17.79 -3.00
CA ASP A 108 17.13 17.58 -2.28
C ASP A 108 16.81 17.09 -0.85
N PRO A 109 17.30 15.92 -0.42
CA PRO A 109 18.11 14.95 -1.17
C PRO A 109 17.33 14.30 -2.33
N PRO A 110 18.01 13.70 -3.32
CA PRO A 110 17.36 13.03 -4.43
C PRO A 110 16.34 11.97 -3.98
N PRO A 111 15.19 11.84 -4.66
CA PRO A 111 14.14 10.89 -4.30
C PRO A 111 14.57 9.43 -4.58
N PHE A 112 13.78 8.48 -4.05
CA PHE A 112 13.93 7.07 -4.41
C PHE A 112 13.37 6.83 -5.79
N ARG A 113 14.24 6.45 -6.74
CA ARG A 113 13.82 6.21 -8.12
C ARG A 113 13.35 4.76 -8.31
N LEU A 114 12.09 4.59 -8.68
CA LEU A 114 11.47 3.29 -8.89
C LEU A 114 11.31 3.01 -10.39
N LEU A 115 11.69 1.81 -10.81
CA LEU A 115 11.24 1.24 -12.08
C LEU A 115 10.08 0.30 -11.79
N LEU A 116 8.92 0.56 -12.41
CA LEU A 116 7.73 -0.27 -12.33
C LEU A 116 7.47 -0.91 -13.71
N PRO A 117 7.94 -2.15 -13.95
CA PRO A 117 7.62 -2.88 -15.16
C PRO A 117 6.16 -3.37 -15.08
N THR A 118 5.30 -2.83 -15.94
CA THR A 118 3.87 -3.19 -16.01
C THR A 118 3.59 -4.08 -17.23
N SER A 119 2.37 -4.62 -17.34
CA SER A 119 1.91 -5.30 -18.56
C SER A 119 1.95 -4.38 -19.78
N GLU A 120 1.69 -3.09 -19.61
CA GLU A 120 1.66 -2.08 -20.67
C GLU A 120 3.01 -1.37 -20.89
N GLY A 121 4.05 -1.73 -20.13
CA GLY A 121 5.42 -1.19 -20.26
C GLY A 121 5.97 -0.56 -18.97
N PRO A 122 7.24 -0.15 -18.95
CA PRO A 122 7.86 0.39 -17.76
C PRO A 122 7.40 1.82 -17.47
N LEU A 123 7.24 2.11 -16.18
CA LEU A 123 7.08 3.45 -15.64
C LEU A 123 8.26 3.79 -14.73
N LEU A 124 8.73 5.04 -14.79
CA LEU A 124 9.66 5.62 -13.83
C LEU A 124 8.91 6.49 -12.84
N VAL A 125 9.02 6.17 -11.56
CA VAL A 125 8.37 6.92 -10.49
C VAL A 125 9.43 7.32 -9.47
N ASP A 126 9.58 8.62 -9.25
CA ASP A 126 10.41 9.15 -8.18
C ASP A 126 9.54 9.32 -6.92
N VAL A 127 9.98 8.72 -5.81
CA VAL A 127 9.27 8.77 -4.53
C VAL A 127 10.10 9.51 -3.49
N GLU A 128 9.62 10.67 -3.09
CA GLU A 128 10.13 11.41 -1.94
C GLU A 128 9.47 10.84 -0.68
N ILE A 129 10.26 10.28 0.23
CA ILE A 129 9.75 9.73 1.48
C ILE A 129 10.19 10.61 2.64
N LEU A 130 9.23 11.07 3.43
CA LEU A 130 9.43 12.00 4.54
C LEU A 130 8.96 11.37 5.86
N ILE A 131 9.68 11.64 6.95
CA ILE A 131 9.24 11.43 8.33
C ILE A 131 9.20 12.79 9.00
N ASP A 132 8.02 13.26 9.42
CA ASP A 132 7.84 14.59 10.01
C ASP A 132 8.40 15.71 9.11
N ASP A 133 8.08 15.65 7.81
CA ASP A 133 8.61 16.55 6.78
C ASP A 133 10.14 16.51 6.59
N VAL A 134 10.85 15.61 7.27
CA VAL A 134 12.29 15.39 7.11
C VAL A 134 12.53 14.20 6.17
N PRO A 135 13.45 14.31 5.18
CA PRO A 135 13.79 13.19 4.30
C PRO A 135 14.16 11.93 5.08
N LEU A 136 13.57 10.79 4.68
CA LEU A 136 13.76 9.50 5.35
C LEU A 136 15.24 9.13 5.53
N ALA A 137 16.08 9.42 4.54
CA ALA A 137 17.51 9.13 4.61
C ALA A 137 18.17 9.89 5.77
N THR A 138 17.81 11.16 5.97
CA THR A 138 18.28 11.99 7.08
C THR A 138 17.81 11.43 8.42
N SER A 139 16.50 11.18 8.57
CA SER A 139 15.94 10.61 9.81
C SER A 139 16.54 9.24 10.15
N TYR A 140 16.84 8.43 9.13
CA TYR A 140 17.53 7.15 9.27
C TYR A 140 18.96 7.31 9.79
N GLU A 141 19.76 8.17 9.17
CA GLU A 141 21.14 8.43 9.59
C GLU A 141 21.20 9.01 11.00
N ASP A 142 20.39 10.03 11.29
CA ASP A 142 20.36 10.69 12.59
C ASP A 142 19.97 9.72 13.70
N ARG A 143 19.01 8.82 13.44
CA ARG A 143 18.63 7.79 14.42
C ARG A 143 19.78 6.85 14.76
N ILE A 144 20.55 6.41 13.77
CA ILE A 144 21.69 5.50 13.99
C ILE A 144 22.81 6.23 14.74
N ARG A 145 23.09 7.48 14.38
CA ARG A 145 24.09 8.30 15.09
C ARG A 145 23.68 8.51 16.54
N GLN A 146 22.40 8.81 16.80
CA GLN A 146 21.88 8.94 18.16
C GLN A 146 22.04 7.65 18.96
N ILE A 147 21.86 6.48 18.34
CA ILE A 147 22.07 5.19 19.02
C ILE A 147 23.53 4.96 19.39
N LEU A 148 24.47 5.36 18.53
CA LEU A 148 25.89 5.25 18.85
C LEU A 148 26.26 6.17 20.02
N VAL A 149 25.74 7.40 20.03
CA VAL A 149 25.89 8.33 21.15
C VAL A 149 25.25 7.78 22.44
N ASP A 150 24.00 7.32 22.37
CA ASP A 150 23.29 6.74 23.52
C ASP A 150 23.98 5.49 24.09
N ALA A 151 24.69 4.75 23.23
CA ALA A 151 25.41 3.55 23.64
C ALA A 151 26.78 3.86 24.27
N ASP A 152 27.34 5.06 24.06
CA ASP A 152 28.63 5.48 24.61
C ASP A 152 28.54 5.80 26.11
N ASP A 153 28.53 4.73 26.92
CA ASP A 153 28.40 4.79 28.39
C ASP A 153 29.59 5.46 29.09
N ASN A 154 30.75 5.53 28.43
CA ASN A 154 31.97 6.09 29.02
C ASN A 154 32.26 7.54 28.58
N GLU A 155 31.43 8.08 27.67
CA GLU A 155 31.51 9.43 27.11
C GLU A 155 32.89 9.76 26.49
N ASP A 156 33.52 8.79 25.82
CA ASP A 156 34.82 8.97 25.13
C ASP A 156 34.70 9.39 23.66
N ASP A 157 33.49 9.79 23.24
CA ASP A 157 33.08 10.13 21.88
C ASP A 157 33.24 8.93 20.91
N SER A 158 33.24 7.70 21.43
CA SER A 158 33.39 6.50 20.61
C SER A 158 32.79 5.23 21.19
N THR A 159 31.77 4.70 20.52
CA THR A 159 31.11 3.47 20.96
C THR A 159 31.98 2.23 20.72
N SER A 160 32.35 1.52 21.80
CA SER A 160 32.97 0.20 21.69
C SER A 160 31.93 -0.88 21.36
N TRP A 161 32.40 -2.01 20.81
CA TRP A 161 31.53 -3.17 20.56
C TRP A 161 30.83 -3.71 21.81
N LYS A 162 31.43 -3.52 22.99
CA LYS A 162 30.85 -3.99 24.24
C LYS A 162 29.67 -3.10 24.64
N GLU A 163 29.90 -1.78 24.66
CA GLU A 163 28.89 -0.75 24.92
C GLU A 163 27.69 -0.89 23.99
N PHE A 164 27.93 -0.96 22.68
CA PHE A 164 26.88 -1.08 21.68
C PHE A 164 25.98 -2.31 21.89
N LEU A 165 26.59 -3.48 22.14
CA LEU A 165 25.83 -4.72 22.36
C LEU A 165 25.15 -4.74 23.74
N ASP A 166 25.76 -4.14 24.77
CA ASP A 166 25.12 -4.00 26.08
C ASP A 166 23.90 -3.05 26.01
N TYR A 167 23.99 -1.96 25.24
CA TYR A 167 22.90 -1.04 24.98
C TYR A 167 21.75 -1.71 24.23
N ILE A 168 22.04 -2.41 23.12
CA ILE A 168 21.03 -3.17 22.36
C ILE A 168 20.30 -4.19 23.24
N ASP A 169 21.04 -4.91 24.09
CA ASP A 169 20.48 -5.92 24.97
C ASP A 169 19.62 -5.32 26.10
N SER A 170 19.84 -4.04 26.43
CA SER A 170 19.08 -3.34 27.46
C SER A 170 17.66 -2.99 27.04
N ASP A 171 17.42 -2.77 25.73
CA ASP A 171 16.11 -2.35 25.18
C ASP A 171 15.61 -3.26 24.04
N VAL A 172 15.08 -4.41 24.44
CA VAL A 172 14.48 -5.38 23.51
C VAL A 172 13.26 -4.83 22.76
N GLN A 173 12.59 -3.79 23.28
CA GLN A 173 11.44 -3.19 22.59
C GLN A 173 11.91 -2.32 21.41
N GLN A 174 12.98 -1.55 21.60
CA GLN A 174 13.57 -0.73 20.56
C GLN A 174 14.22 -1.55 19.44
N PHE A 175 14.98 -2.60 19.80
CA PHE A 175 15.81 -3.34 18.85
C PHE A 175 15.23 -4.69 18.42
N GLY A 176 14.22 -5.21 19.13
CA GLY A 176 13.66 -6.53 18.89
C GLY A 176 14.49 -7.67 19.48
N ARG A 177 13.86 -8.84 19.72
CA ARG A 177 14.48 -9.98 20.43
C ARG A 177 15.66 -10.64 19.71
N ASN A 178 15.81 -10.45 18.40
CA ASN A 178 16.77 -11.21 17.60
C ASN A 178 18.05 -10.42 17.23
N VAL A 179 18.11 -9.11 17.51
CA VAL A 179 19.30 -8.29 17.21
C VAL A 179 20.39 -8.54 18.26
N ALA A 180 20.01 -8.71 19.52
CA ALA A 180 20.87 -9.00 20.67
C ALA A 180 21.71 -10.30 20.55
N GLY A 181 21.18 -11.33 19.88
CA GLY A 181 21.79 -12.67 19.89
C GLY A 181 21.90 -13.27 21.29
N ASP A 182 22.34 -14.52 21.39
CA ASP A 182 22.72 -15.10 22.69
C ASP A 182 24.10 -14.52 23.11
N ARG A 183 24.36 -14.32 24.41
CA ARG A 183 25.64 -13.80 24.93
C ARG A 183 26.85 -14.57 24.39
N GLY A 184 26.67 -15.86 24.09
CA GLY A 184 27.69 -16.72 23.45
C GLY A 184 28.05 -16.36 22.01
N GLN A 185 27.20 -15.63 21.28
CA GLN A 185 27.42 -15.24 19.88
C GLN A 185 28.09 -13.87 19.73
N ARG A 186 28.16 -13.04 20.78
CA ARG A 186 28.74 -11.68 20.72
C ARG A 186 30.15 -11.68 20.14
N ARG A 187 31.03 -12.59 20.57
CA ARG A 187 32.41 -12.69 20.05
C ARG A 187 32.44 -13.02 18.55
N ASN A 188 31.49 -13.81 18.05
CA ASN A 188 31.41 -14.12 16.63
C ASN A 188 30.84 -12.94 15.84
N THR A 189 29.85 -12.23 16.39
CA THR A 189 29.33 -10.99 15.80
C THR A 189 30.44 -9.96 15.63
N ILE A 190 31.20 -9.66 16.69
CA ILE A 190 32.33 -8.71 16.64
C ILE A 190 33.33 -9.16 15.57
N LYS A 191 33.76 -10.43 15.57
CA LYS A 191 34.71 -10.94 14.57
C LYS A 191 34.23 -10.83 13.12
N LEU A 192 32.92 -10.93 12.89
CA LEU A 192 32.33 -10.88 11.56
C LEU A 192 32.08 -9.45 11.09
N GLN A 193 31.76 -8.55 12.02
CA GLN A 193 31.27 -7.21 11.72
C GLN A 193 32.32 -6.12 11.93
N ASP A 194 33.36 -6.33 12.76
CA ASP A 194 34.51 -5.43 12.90
C ASP A 194 35.43 -5.58 11.68
N ARG A 195 35.07 -4.89 10.59
CA ARG A 195 35.72 -5.05 9.27
C ARG A 195 37.08 -4.38 9.27
N ASN A 196 37.21 -3.26 9.98
CA ASN A 196 38.42 -2.46 10.05
C ASN A 196 39.36 -2.88 11.21
N ARG A 197 38.89 -3.76 12.12
CA ARG A 197 39.63 -4.31 13.28
C ARG A 197 40.06 -3.25 14.29
N ASN A 198 39.28 -2.20 14.44
CA ASN A 198 39.57 -1.12 15.39
C ASN A 198 38.90 -1.34 16.76
N ALA A 199 38.12 -2.42 16.92
CA ALA A 199 37.36 -2.74 18.14
C ALA A 199 36.32 -1.68 18.56
N LYS A 200 35.98 -0.75 17.67
CA LYS A 200 34.92 0.25 17.81
C LYS A 200 33.81 -0.07 16.81
N VAL A 201 32.63 0.50 17.02
CA VAL A 201 31.49 0.35 16.10
C VAL A 201 31.39 1.62 15.26
N ASP A 202 31.63 1.50 13.96
CA ASP A 202 31.32 2.61 13.03
C ASP A 202 29.86 2.57 12.54
N PHE A 203 29.44 3.62 11.85
CA PHE A 203 28.08 3.74 11.31
C PHE A 203 27.68 2.54 10.44
N SER A 204 28.56 2.09 9.55
CA SER A 204 28.26 0.99 8.63
C SER A 204 28.18 -0.34 9.38
N GLU A 205 29.03 -0.54 10.39
CA GLU A 205 29.01 -1.73 11.25
C GLU A 205 27.75 -1.77 12.12
N ALA A 206 27.33 -0.62 12.67
CA ALA A 206 26.08 -0.48 13.43
C ALA A 206 24.86 -0.86 12.58
N VAL A 207 24.78 -0.31 11.36
CA VAL A 207 23.72 -0.62 10.39
C VAL A 207 23.59 -2.12 10.13
N ASN A 208 24.72 -2.79 9.87
CA ASN A 208 24.74 -4.23 9.60
C ASN A 208 24.22 -5.08 10.77
N VAL A 209 24.47 -4.64 12.00
CA VAL A 209 24.01 -5.34 13.21
C VAL A 209 22.53 -5.07 13.47
N LEU A 210 22.14 -3.79 13.51
CA LEU A 210 20.79 -3.34 13.85
C LEU A 210 19.73 -3.92 12.90
N PHE A 211 20.05 -3.99 11.61
CA PHE A 211 19.08 -4.38 10.57
C PHE A 211 19.26 -5.80 10.06
N ARG A 212 20.00 -6.64 10.80
CA ARG A 212 20.18 -8.05 10.45
C ARG A 212 18.85 -8.81 10.33
N GLN A 213 17.86 -8.47 11.16
CA GLN A 213 16.54 -9.12 11.17
C GLN A 213 15.67 -8.72 9.98
N SER A 214 15.68 -7.44 9.57
CA SER A 214 14.91 -6.97 8.41
C SER A 214 15.47 -7.52 7.10
N GLY A 215 16.73 -8.00 7.10
CA GLY A 215 17.43 -8.45 5.91
C GLY A 215 17.67 -7.32 4.90
N PHE A 216 17.61 -6.07 5.39
CA PHE A 216 17.79 -4.84 4.64
C PHE A 216 18.36 -3.72 5.51
N ASP A 217 19.49 -3.19 5.08
CA ASP A 217 20.37 -2.26 5.78
C ASP A 217 20.24 -0.81 5.30
N GLY A 218 19.20 -0.46 4.55
CA GLY A 218 18.96 0.92 4.11
C GLY A 218 17.64 1.51 4.63
N PRO A 219 17.35 2.78 4.30
CA PRO A 219 16.14 3.47 4.71
C PRO A 219 14.87 2.95 4.01
N PHE A 220 14.96 2.67 2.71
CA PHE A 220 13.84 2.20 1.90
C PHE A 220 14.21 1.05 0.96
N ARG A 221 13.34 0.05 0.84
CA ARG A 221 13.49 -1.04 -0.14
C ARG A 221 12.16 -1.37 -0.79
N LEU A 222 12.15 -1.41 -2.12
CA LEU A 222 11.07 -2.01 -2.90
C LEU A 222 11.34 -3.48 -3.22
N LYS A 223 10.30 -4.32 -3.14
CA LYS A 223 10.29 -5.70 -3.66
C LYS A 223 9.19 -5.86 -4.72
N GLY A 224 9.59 -6.17 -5.94
CA GLY A 224 8.67 -6.52 -7.02
C GLY A 224 8.44 -8.01 -7.20
N THR A 225 7.32 -8.36 -7.83
CA THR A 225 7.06 -9.69 -8.42
C THR A 225 6.25 -9.53 -9.71
N ASP A 226 6.44 -10.43 -10.66
CA ASP A 226 5.66 -10.51 -11.91
C ASP A 226 4.62 -11.65 -11.85
N TYR A 227 4.43 -12.25 -10.67
CA TYR A 227 3.63 -13.45 -10.51
C TYR A 227 2.21 -13.28 -11.04
N TYR A 228 1.58 -12.12 -10.84
CA TYR A 228 0.19 -11.85 -11.26
C TYR A 228 0.08 -11.36 -12.71
N ARG A 229 1.20 -11.08 -13.38
CA ARG A 229 1.21 -10.55 -14.75
C ARG A 229 0.58 -11.53 -15.73
N GLY A 230 -0.38 -11.04 -16.53
CA GLY A 230 -1.04 -11.82 -17.58
C GLY A 230 -1.95 -12.93 -17.06
N ARG A 231 -2.34 -12.90 -15.79
CA ARG A 231 -3.23 -13.90 -15.16
C ARG A 231 -4.67 -13.42 -15.03
N HIS A 232 -5.18 -12.71 -16.03
CA HIS A 232 -6.56 -12.23 -16.01
C HIS A 232 -7.58 -13.37 -15.86
N GLY A 233 -7.29 -14.54 -16.45
CA GLY A 233 -8.11 -15.75 -16.31
C GLY A 233 -8.09 -16.40 -14.92
N ASP A 234 -7.17 -16.02 -14.01
CA ASP A 234 -7.16 -16.51 -12.63
C ASP A 234 -8.13 -15.69 -11.73
N SER A 235 -8.80 -14.66 -12.27
CA SER A 235 -9.76 -13.82 -11.54
C SER A 235 -10.94 -14.64 -11.03
N ARG A 236 -11.16 -14.58 -9.72
CA ARG A 236 -12.28 -15.25 -9.05
C ARG A 236 -13.57 -14.49 -9.25
N VAL A 237 -13.48 -13.16 -9.34
CA VAL A 237 -14.62 -12.32 -9.70
C VAL A 237 -15.10 -12.67 -11.11
N PHE A 238 -14.19 -12.83 -12.06
CA PHE A 238 -14.54 -13.24 -13.42
C PHE A 238 -15.18 -14.62 -13.43
N ALA A 239 -14.56 -15.60 -12.77
CA ALA A 239 -15.09 -16.97 -12.67
C ALA A 239 -16.44 -17.08 -11.93
N ALA A 240 -16.80 -16.10 -11.10
CA ALA A 240 -18.12 -16.06 -10.45
C ALA A 240 -19.22 -15.60 -11.41
N ILE A 241 -18.88 -14.70 -12.35
CA ILE A 241 -19.80 -14.18 -13.37
C ILE A 241 -19.92 -15.14 -14.56
N ASP A 242 -18.81 -15.77 -14.97
CA ASP A 242 -18.72 -16.83 -15.98
C ASP A 242 -19.35 -18.13 -15.45
N GLN A 243 -20.67 -18.26 -15.59
CA GLN A 243 -21.45 -19.37 -15.05
C GLN A 243 -21.26 -20.65 -15.85
N ASP A 244 -21.04 -20.52 -17.16
CA ASP A 244 -20.85 -21.66 -18.06
C ASP A 244 -19.38 -22.09 -18.24
N GLN A 245 -18.44 -21.33 -17.64
CA GLN A 245 -17.00 -21.58 -17.64
C GLN A 245 -16.39 -21.52 -19.06
N SER A 246 -16.98 -20.70 -19.94
CA SER A 246 -16.53 -20.53 -21.31
C SER A 246 -15.23 -19.74 -21.43
N GLN A 247 -14.74 -19.13 -20.34
CA GLN A 247 -13.59 -18.20 -20.32
C GLN A 247 -13.88 -16.86 -21.02
N GLY A 248 -15.15 -16.56 -21.28
CA GLY A 248 -15.65 -15.29 -21.76
C GLY A 248 -16.94 -14.93 -21.03
N LEU A 249 -17.27 -13.65 -20.91
CA LEU A 249 -18.56 -13.23 -20.35
C LEU A 249 -19.54 -12.89 -21.47
N SER A 250 -20.59 -13.70 -21.59
CA SER A 250 -21.70 -13.45 -22.50
C SER A 250 -22.58 -12.27 -22.05
N GLU A 251 -23.46 -11.80 -22.92
CA GLU A 251 -24.42 -10.73 -22.58
C GLU A 251 -25.31 -11.08 -21.39
N LEU A 252 -25.74 -12.35 -21.30
CA LEU A 252 -26.60 -12.83 -20.23
C LEU A 252 -25.87 -12.88 -18.89
N GLU A 253 -24.59 -13.26 -18.89
CA GLU A 253 -23.76 -13.29 -17.68
C GLU A 253 -23.42 -11.88 -17.21
N ILE A 254 -23.09 -10.97 -18.12
CA ILE A 254 -22.88 -9.56 -17.80
C ILE A 254 -24.16 -8.94 -17.22
N ALA A 255 -25.33 -9.23 -17.80
CA ALA A 255 -26.61 -8.76 -17.26
C ALA A 255 -26.93 -9.35 -15.87
N GLY A 256 -26.38 -10.53 -15.55
CA GLY A 256 -26.50 -11.18 -14.25
C GLY A 256 -25.35 -10.86 -13.28
N ALA A 257 -24.40 -10.00 -13.65
CA ALA A 257 -23.14 -9.80 -12.91
C ALA A 257 -23.39 -9.39 -11.45
N THR A 258 -24.30 -8.44 -11.21
CA THR A 258 -24.64 -7.98 -9.84
C THR A 258 -25.06 -9.14 -8.94
N GLN A 259 -25.90 -10.06 -9.43
CA GLN A 259 -26.34 -11.22 -8.65
C GLN A 259 -25.22 -12.25 -8.45
N ALA A 260 -24.30 -12.37 -9.41
CA ALA A 260 -23.15 -13.24 -9.28
C ALA A 260 -22.15 -12.71 -8.24
N LEU A 261 -21.90 -11.40 -8.25
CA LEU A 261 -21.06 -10.71 -7.27
C LEU A 261 -21.59 -10.90 -5.85
N PHE A 262 -22.87 -10.64 -5.59
CA PHE A 262 -23.45 -10.85 -4.25
C PHE A 262 -23.45 -12.31 -3.75
N ARG A 263 -23.10 -13.31 -4.58
CA ARG A 263 -22.85 -14.68 -4.11
C ARG A 263 -21.45 -14.86 -3.51
N LEU A 264 -20.53 -13.93 -3.79
CA LEU A 264 -19.18 -13.91 -3.23
C LEU A 264 -19.14 -13.29 -1.83
N ASP A 265 -20.14 -12.47 -1.49
CA ASP A 265 -20.38 -11.96 -0.14
C ASP A 265 -20.71 -13.14 0.79
N GLN A 266 -19.74 -13.54 1.61
CA GLN A 266 -19.84 -14.73 2.47
C GLN A 266 -20.40 -14.37 3.85
N ASN A 267 -20.19 -13.15 4.29
CA ASN A 267 -20.58 -12.68 5.62
C ASN A 267 -21.96 -11.98 5.61
N LEU A 268 -22.53 -11.75 4.42
CA LEU A 268 -23.81 -11.10 4.13
C LEU A 268 -23.85 -9.63 4.59
N ASP A 269 -22.72 -8.94 4.53
CA ASP A 269 -22.60 -7.51 4.84
C ASP A 269 -22.82 -6.61 3.61
N GLN A 270 -23.21 -7.18 2.47
CA GLN A 270 -23.47 -6.50 1.19
C GLN A 270 -22.25 -5.80 0.61
N LYS A 271 -21.06 -6.20 1.04
CA LYS A 271 -19.78 -5.78 0.48
C LYS A 271 -19.02 -7.02 0.03
N ILE A 272 -18.06 -6.81 -0.85
CA ILE A 272 -17.14 -7.88 -1.25
C ILE A 272 -15.74 -7.36 -1.02
N ASP A 273 -15.07 -7.89 0.00
CA ASP A 273 -13.67 -7.57 0.26
C ASP A 273 -12.71 -8.60 -0.37
N LEU A 274 -11.43 -8.25 -0.40
CA LEU A 274 -10.40 -9.15 -0.93
C LEU A 274 -10.22 -10.44 -0.13
N LEU A 275 -10.61 -10.49 1.15
CA LEU A 275 -10.52 -11.70 1.98
C LEU A 275 -11.63 -12.70 1.64
N GLU A 276 -12.77 -12.24 1.16
CA GLU A 276 -13.87 -13.08 0.70
C GLU A 276 -13.54 -13.71 -0.66
N ILE A 277 -12.93 -12.93 -1.55
CA ILE A 277 -12.52 -13.46 -2.85
C ILE A 277 -11.19 -14.21 -2.79
N MET A 278 -10.22 -13.83 -1.95
CA MET A 278 -8.92 -14.51 -1.88
C MET A 278 -8.72 -15.22 -0.53
N PRO A 279 -8.34 -16.51 -0.53
CA PRO A 279 -8.09 -17.21 0.71
C PRO A 279 -6.89 -16.59 1.41
N VAL A 280 -6.97 -16.43 2.73
CA VAL A 280 -5.86 -15.95 3.53
C VAL A 280 -4.67 -16.90 3.41
N VAL A 281 -3.67 -16.52 2.63
CA VAL A 281 -2.40 -17.24 2.52
C VAL A 281 -1.40 -16.55 3.46
N SER A 282 -0.64 -17.32 4.23
CA SER A 282 0.45 -16.76 5.03
C SER A 282 1.54 -16.22 4.10
N ASP A 283 2.32 -15.24 4.54
CA ASP A 283 3.41 -14.63 3.75
C ASP A 283 4.45 -15.66 3.25
N ASN A 284 4.63 -16.76 4.00
CA ASN A 284 5.52 -17.86 3.61
C ASN A 284 4.88 -18.78 2.56
N ASP A 285 3.56 -18.82 2.49
CA ASP A 285 2.79 -19.69 1.62
C ASP A 285 2.44 -19.00 0.30
N ASP A 286 2.38 -17.66 0.27
CA ASP A 286 2.08 -16.90 -0.94
C ASP A 286 3.18 -17.12 -2.00
N PRO A 287 2.86 -17.79 -3.12
CA PRO A 287 3.84 -18.08 -4.16
C PRO A 287 4.44 -16.81 -4.80
N ALA A 288 3.73 -15.68 -4.77
CA ALA A 288 4.17 -14.44 -5.40
C ALA A 288 5.37 -13.81 -4.68
N TRP A 289 5.47 -13.99 -3.36
CA TRP A 289 6.46 -13.31 -2.51
C TRP A 289 7.58 -14.22 -1.99
N LYS A 290 7.62 -15.49 -2.44
CA LYS A 290 8.71 -16.41 -2.09
C LYS A 290 10.06 -15.91 -2.62
N LYS A 291 11.08 -15.90 -1.76
CA LYS A 291 12.45 -15.36 -2.00
C LYS A 291 13.14 -15.81 -3.30
N ARG A 292 12.73 -16.92 -3.92
CA ARG A 292 13.34 -17.47 -5.15
C ARG A 292 12.82 -16.85 -6.44
N ARG A 293 11.74 -16.05 -6.39
CA ARG A 293 11.10 -15.44 -7.58
C ARG A 293 11.26 -13.92 -7.68
N SER A 294 11.62 -13.24 -6.59
CA SER A 294 11.86 -11.79 -6.57
C SER A 294 13.21 -11.39 -7.18
N ASN A 295 13.70 -12.12 -8.18
CA ASN A 295 15.01 -11.84 -8.75
C ASN A 295 14.92 -10.55 -9.58
N ARG A 296 15.75 -9.58 -9.19
CA ARG A 296 15.80 -8.19 -9.67
C ARG A 296 16.40 -8.12 -11.08
N HIS A 297 15.72 -8.76 -12.03
CA HIS A 297 16.18 -8.94 -13.40
C HIS A 297 15.51 -7.96 -14.38
N GLY A 298 15.08 -6.78 -13.91
CA GLY A 298 14.41 -5.81 -14.76
C GLY A 298 12.92 -6.05 -15.02
N THR A 299 12.44 -7.29 -14.90
CA THR A 299 11.03 -7.66 -15.15
C THR A 299 10.10 -7.44 -13.97
N VAL A 300 10.65 -7.10 -12.79
CA VAL A 300 9.91 -6.86 -11.55
C VAL A 300 10.26 -5.48 -10.99
N ALA A 301 9.34 -4.86 -10.26
CA ALA A 301 9.56 -3.55 -9.69
C ALA A 301 10.79 -3.48 -8.77
N MET A 302 11.54 -2.38 -8.88
CA MET A 302 12.77 -2.20 -8.11
C MET A 302 13.04 -0.72 -7.80
N ASP A 303 13.73 -0.52 -6.69
CA ASP A 303 14.40 0.73 -6.35
C ASP A 303 15.77 0.75 -7.03
N LEU A 304 15.95 1.72 -7.94
CA LEU A 304 17.16 1.89 -8.73
C LEU A 304 18.32 2.49 -7.93
N ASN A 305 18.10 3.03 -6.73
CA ASN A 305 19.18 3.47 -5.83
C ASN A 305 19.84 2.28 -5.11
N GLY A 306 19.15 1.15 -5.00
CA GLY A 306 19.67 -0.08 -4.42
C GLY A 306 20.51 -0.94 -5.37
N TYR A 307 20.72 -2.20 -4.99
CA TYR A 307 21.34 -3.20 -5.86
C TYR A 307 20.45 -3.54 -7.06
N VAL A 308 21.00 -3.39 -8.26
CA VAL A 308 20.40 -3.69 -9.56
C VAL A 308 21.36 -4.60 -10.35
N ASP A 309 20.82 -5.67 -10.95
CA ASP A 309 21.55 -6.47 -11.94
C ASP A 309 21.38 -5.84 -13.33
N TRP A 310 22.29 -4.95 -13.67
CA TRP A 310 22.24 -4.15 -14.90
C TRP A 310 22.26 -4.99 -16.19
N THR A 311 22.88 -6.18 -16.15
CA THR A 311 22.97 -7.04 -17.34
C THR A 311 21.60 -7.63 -17.67
N MET A 312 20.92 -8.14 -16.64
CA MET A 312 19.56 -8.66 -16.80
C MET A 312 18.55 -7.54 -17.09
N MET A 313 18.78 -6.36 -16.50
CA MET A 313 17.96 -5.19 -16.76
C MET A 313 18.00 -4.76 -18.23
N ALA A 314 19.18 -4.69 -18.85
CA ALA A 314 19.32 -4.36 -20.27
C ALA A 314 18.45 -5.24 -21.16
N TYR A 315 18.54 -6.56 -20.96
CA TYR A 315 17.73 -7.54 -21.69
C TYR A 315 16.22 -7.33 -21.49
N SER A 316 15.79 -7.02 -20.27
CA SER A 316 14.38 -6.80 -19.98
C SER A 316 13.82 -5.51 -20.58
N LEU A 317 14.59 -4.42 -20.56
CA LEU A 317 14.16 -3.13 -21.09
C LEU A 317 13.99 -3.19 -22.60
N ASP A 318 14.94 -3.84 -23.29
CA ASP A 318 14.87 -4.06 -24.73
C ASP A 318 13.57 -4.79 -25.14
N ALA A 319 13.18 -5.83 -24.39
CA ALA A 319 11.93 -6.55 -24.60
C ALA A 319 10.66 -5.69 -24.34
N GLN A 320 10.76 -4.67 -23.49
CA GLN A 320 9.65 -3.79 -23.13
C GLN A 320 9.59 -2.50 -23.96
N ARG A 321 10.60 -2.23 -24.80
CA ARG A 321 10.74 -1.00 -25.60
C ARG A 321 9.56 -0.66 -26.51
N LYS A 322 8.71 -1.61 -26.87
CA LYS A 322 7.52 -1.36 -27.70
C LYS A 322 6.24 -1.08 -26.92
N ARG A 323 6.28 -1.24 -25.60
CA ARG A 323 5.10 -1.09 -24.74
C ARG A 323 5.03 0.33 -24.19
N ARG A 324 3.83 0.90 -24.16
CA ARG A 324 3.57 2.29 -23.75
C ARG A 324 2.45 2.30 -22.71
N PRO A 325 2.76 2.34 -21.40
CA PRO A 325 1.73 2.46 -20.39
C PRO A 325 0.98 3.78 -20.60
N PHE A 326 -0.32 3.79 -20.36
CA PHE A 326 -1.20 4.96 -20.59
C PHE A 326 -1.16 5.53 -22.02
N GLN A 327 -0.72 4.73 -23.01
CA GLN A 327 -0.63 5.17 -24.42
C GLN A 327 0.32 6.36 -24.63
N LEU A 328 1.32 6.50 -23.77
CA LEU A 328 2.34 7.55 -23.88
C LEU A 328 3.01 7.54 -25.26
N SER A 329 3.27 8.73 -25.82
CA SER A 329 3.98 8.86 -27.09
C SER A 329 5.43 8.40 -26.98
N GLU A 330 6.07 8.66 -25.84
CA GLU A 330 7.44 8.27 -25.53
C GLU A 330 7.50 7.46 -24.23
N ASN A 331 8.28 6.37 -24.24
CA ASN A 331 8.63 5.64 -23.04
C ASN A 331 9.96 6.20 -22.49
N PRO A 332 10.14 6.31 -21.16
CA PRO A 332 11.44 6.68 -20.57
C PRO A 332 12.64 5.88 -21.10
N ILE A 333 12.42 4.64 -21.56
CA ILE A 333 13.49 3.79 -22.10
C ILE A 333 13.84 4.09 -23.56
N ASP A 334 13.02 4.84 -24.30
CA ASP A 334 13.32 5.21 -25.68
C ASP A 334 14.53 6.15 -25.75
N GLN A 335 14.77 6.93 -24.69
CA GLN A 335 15.89 7.86 -24.57
C GLN A 335 17.22 7.16 -24.25
N LEU A 336 17.20 5.86 -23.94
CA LEU A 336 18.40 5.13 -23.53
C LEU A 336 19.27 4.69 -24.70
N ASP A 337 18.67 4.37 -25.86
CA ASP A 337 19.38 3.96 -27.09
C ASP A 337 20.01 5.20 -27.74
N GLN A 338 21.08 5.71 -27.13
CA GLN A 338 21.77 6.93 -27.53
C GLN A 338 22.52 6.76 -28.85
N ASN A 339 22.99 5.54 -29.11
CA ASN A 339 23.74 5.22 -30.32
C ASN A 339 22.83 4.88 -31.52
N ALA A 340 21.51 4.77 -31.29
CA ALA A 340 20.47 4.45 -32.26
C ALA A 340 20.71 3.12 -33.01
N ASP A 341 21.33 2.14 -32.34
CA ASP A 341 21.60 0.81 -32.90
C ASP A 341 20.40 -0.14 -32.80
N GLY A 342 19.34 0.30 -32.13
CA GLY A 342 18.10 -0.45 -31.98
C GLY A 342 18.09 -1.40 -30.78
N THR A 343 19.15 -1.44 -29.98
CA THR A 343 19.27 -2.22 -28.75
C THR A 343 19.60 -1.32 -27.57
N ILE A 344 19.42 -1.81 -26.33
CA ILE A 344 19.83 -1.09 -25.12
C ILE A 344 20.98 -1.87 -24.49
N ASP A 345 22.17 -1.28 -24.49
CA ASP A 345 23.35 -1.90 -23.91
C ASP A 345 23.48 -1.68 -22.39
N LEU A 346 24.51 -2.28 -21.77
CA LEU A 346 24.74 -2.19 -20.32
C LEU A 346 25.04 -0.76 -19.84
N ALA A 347 25.73 0.04 -20.66
CA ALA A 347 26.08 1.41 -20.32
C ALA A 347 24.83 2.29 -20.41
N GLU A 348 24.10 2.20 -21.51
CA GLU A 348 22.83 2.88 -21.76
C GLU A 348 21.79 2.54 -20.69
N THR A 349 21.67 1.28 -20.28
CA THR A 349 20.73 0.85 -19.23
C THR A 349 20.94 1.61 -17.92
N LYS A 350 22.17 2.00 -17.57
CA LYS A 350 22.45 2.72 -16.31
C LYS A 350 21.98 4.17 -16.35
N GLU A 351 21.88 4.76 -17.54
CA GLU A 351 21.41 6.13 -17.76
C GLU A 351 19.92 6.28 -17.45
N ILE A 352 19.17 5.19 -17.25
CA ILE A 352 17.78 5.24 -16.79
C ILE A 352 17.61 5.97 -15.45
N ARG A 353 18.68 6.03 -14.65
CA ARG A 353 18.73 6.82 -13.41
C ARG A 353 18.74 8.33 -13.64
N LEU A 354 18.95 8.78 -14.87
CA LEU A 354 18.97 10.18 -15.27
C LEU A 354 17.78 10.56 -16.15
N CYS A 355 17.02 9.58 -16.68
CA CYS A 355 15.80 9.85 -17.45
C CYS A 355 14.79 10.68 -16.64
N GLU A 356 13.95 11.44 -17.33
CA GLU A 356 12.83 12.12 -16.69
C GLU A 356 11.84 11.08 -16.12
N PRO A 357 11.40 11.23 -14.85
CA PRO A 357 10.37 10.35 -14.32
C PRO A 357 9.01 10.62 -14.99
N ASP A 358 8.12 9.64 -14.96
CA ASP A 358 6.72 9.82 -15.38
C ASP A 358 5.90 10.48 -14.25
N LEU A 359 6.26 10.18 -12.99
CA LEU A 359 5.61 10.72 -11.79
C LEU A 359 6.61 11.02 -10.68
N ILE A 360 6.30 12.05 -9.90
CA ILE A 360 6.93 12.34 -8.62
C ILE A 360 5.87 12.31 -7.53
N VAL A 361 6.09 11.47 -6.53
CA VAL A 361 5.16 11.21 -5.42
C VAL A 361 5.83 11.58 -4.11
N THR A 362 5.08 12.21 -3.20
CA THR A 362 5.50 12.42 -1.82
C THR A 362 4.74 11.47 -0.90
N ALA A 363 5.49 10.66 -0.15
CA ALA A 363 4.99 9.76 0.89
C ALA A 363 5.48 10.26 2.25
N ASN A 364 4.60 10.93 2.99
CA ASN A 364 4.89 11.50 4.29
C ASN A 364 4.27 10.64 5.40
N VAL A 365 5.08 10.21 6.35
CA VAL A 365 4.64 9.51 7.55
C VAL A 365 5.01 10.36 8.76
N SER A 366 4.13 10.44 9.75
CA SER A 366 4.47 11.20 10.97
C SER A 366 5.28 10.32 11.92
N GLY A 367 6.39 10.82 12.47
CA GLY A 367 7.03 10.26 13.66
C GLY A 367 6.18 10.47 14.91
N ASN A 368 5.23 11.42 14.88
CA ASN A 368 4.28 11.66 15.96
C ASN A 368 3.08 10.70 15.92
N PRO A 369 2.76 10.13 17.09
CA PRO A 369 1.54 9.39 17.31
C PRO A 369 0.17 10.05 17.06
N GLY A 370 -0.33 10.02 15.82
CA GLY A 370 -1.74 10.33 15.53
C GLY A 370 -1.96 11.31 14.38
N GLU A 371 -0.89 11.90 13.85
CA GLU A 371 -0.94 12.54 12.55
C GLU A 371 -1.02 11.47 11.46
N LYS A 372 -1.95 11.64 10.53
CA LYS A 372 -2.22 10.66 9.49
C LYS A 372 -1.13 10.70 8.44
N GLU A 373 -0.72 9.52 7.99
CA GLU A 373 0.13 9.39 6.81
C GLU A 373 -0.52 10.10 5.61
N ARG A 374 0.33 10.72 4.79
CA ARG A 374 -0.09 11.41 3.58
C ARG A 374 0.66 10.91 2.36
N LEU A 375 -0.07 10.53 1.34
CA LEU A 375 0.44 10.17 0.02
C LEU A 375 -0.19 11.12 -1.01
N SER A 376 0.64 11.79 -1.81
CA SER A 376 0.14 12.74 -2.82
C SER A 376 1.05 12.80 -4.04
N ILE A 377 0.47 13.13 -5.20
CA ILE A 377 1.24 13.35 -6.42
C ILE A 377 1.80 14.77 -6.38
N ARG A 378 3.12 14.90 -6.35
CA ARG A 378 3.80 16.21 -6.35
C ARG A 378 3.95 16.76 -7.76
N TRP A 379 4.19 15.88 -8.73
CA TRP A 379 4.33 16.24 -10.12
C TRP A 379 4.01 15.04 -11.02
N ILE A 380 3.44 15.33 -12.19
CA ILE A 380 3.11 14.36 -13.22
C ILE A 380 3.58 14.92 -14.57
N ARG A 381 4.15 14.07 -15.41
CA ARG A 381 4.62 14.48 -16.74
C ARG A 381 3.45 15.01 -17.57
N SER A 382 3.66 16.10 -18.29
CA SER A 382 2.55 16.85 -18.92
C SER A 382 1.76 16.06 -19.98
N ASP A 383 2.41 15.20 -20.75
CA ASP A 383 1.77 14.29 -21.70
C ASP A 383 0.92 13.24 -20.97
N LEU A 384 1.45 12.64 -19.90
CA LEU A 384 0.74 11.69 -19.05
C LEU A 384 -0.49 12.33 -18.39
N GLN A 385 -0.35 13.56 -17.87
CA GLN A 385 -1.42 14.28 -17.18
C GLN A 385 -2.68 14.43 -18.05
N SER A 386 -2.50 14.61 -19.37
CA SER A 386 -3.61 14.75 -20.31
C SER A 386 -4.34 13.44 -20.64
N LEU A 387 -3.73 12.30 -20.30
CA LEU A 387 -4.19 10.96 -20.68
C LEU A 387 -4.85 10.19 -19.53
N VAL A 388 -4.63 10.60 -18.29
CA VAL A 388 -5.06 9.85 -17.10
C VAL A 388 -6.08 10.61 -16.26
N GLN A 389 -6.96 9.84 -15.62
CA GLN A 389 -7.75 10.30 -14.49
C GLN A 389 -6.94 10.09 -13.21
N VAL A 390 -6.97 11.06 -12.31
CA VAL A 390 -6.25 11.04 -11.03
C VAL A 390 -7.25 11.08 -9.88
N SER A 391 -7.10 10.15 -8.94
CA SER A 391 -7.87 10.12 -7.69
C SER A 391 -6.91 10.11 -6.51
N GLU A 392 -7.00 11.10 -5.62
CA GLU A 392 -6.15 11.20 -4.42
C GLU A 392 -6.97 11.13 -3.13
N PHE A 393 -6.50 10.31 -2.20
CA PHE A 393 -6.98 10.14 -0.84
C PHE A 393 -5.81 10.30 0.13
N PRO A 394 -6.04 10.46 1.46
CA PRO A 394 -4.96 10.71 2.40
C PRO A 394 -3.79 9.72 2.30
N SER A 395 -4.06 8.41 2.21
CA SER A 395 -3.02 7.38 2.20
C SER A 395 -2.95 6.56 0.91
N LEU A 396 -3.63 7.00 -0.14
CA LEU A 396 -3.80 6.26 -1.39
C LEU A 396 -3.96 7.25 -2.55
N PHE A 397 -3.38 6.94 -3.71
CA PHE A 397 -3.85 7.54 -4.96
C PHE A 397 -3.93 6.49 -6.06
N SER A 398 -4.71 6.79 -7.09
CA SER A 398 -4.71 6.07 -8.35
C SER A 398 -4.55 7.03 -9.53
N ILE A 399 -3.90 6.51 -10.57
CA ILE A 399 -3.92 7.08 -11.92
C ILE A 399 -4.43 6.00 -12.86
N ALA A 400 -5.35 6.33 -13.75
CA ALA A 400 -5.97 5.35 -14.63
C ALA A 400 -6.29 5.92 -16.01
N ASP A 401 -6.17 5.09 -17.04
CA ASP A 401 -6.82 5.27 -18.33
C ASP A 401 -7.80 4.11 -18.59
N GLN A 402 -8.25 3.93 -19.84
CA GLN A 402 -9.17 2.85 -20.21
C GLN A 402 -8.55 1.45 -20.20
N ARG A 403 -7.22 1.32 -20.17
CA ARG A 403 -6.49 0.05 -20.34
C ARG A 403 -5.65 -0.33 -19.14
N PHE A 404 -5.21 0.66 -18.38
CA PHE A 404 -4.23 0.48 -17.34
C PHE A 404 -4.49 1.42 -16.16
N GLN A 405 -4.23 0.89 -14.97
CA GLN A 405 -4.30 1.62 -13.72
C GLN A 405 -3.04 1.39 -12.91
N LEU A 406 -2.51 2.45 -12.32
CA LEU A 406 -1.52 2.39 -11.25
C LEU A 406 -2.18 2.88 -9.96
N CYS A 407 -2.04 2.09 -8.89
CA CYS A 407 -2.53 2.40 -7.56
C CYS A 407 -1.37 2.36 -6.58
N MET A 408 -1.18 3.41 -5.79
CA MET A 408 -0.16 3.47 -4.75
C MET A 408 -0.78 3.73 -3.39
N SER A 409 -0.37 2.98 -2.37
CA SER A 409 -0.84 3.14 -0.99
C SER A 409 0.31 3.26 0.01
N LEU A 410 0.04 3.98 1.09
CA LEU A 410 0.92 4.17 2.23
C LEU A 410 0.21 3.65 3.48
N GLN A 411 0.88 2.82 4.27
CA GLN A 411 0.37 2.39 5.58
C GLN A 411 1.42 2.60 6.65
N ASP A 412 1.07 3.35 7.68
CA ASP A 412 1.93 3.53 8.84
C ASP A 412 1.43 2.75 10.05
N ARG A 413 2.21 1.75 10.46
CA ARG A 413 1.96 0.96 11.68
C ARG A 413 3.22 0.86 12.53
N SER A 414 4.00 1.94 12.58
CA SER A 414 5.20 2.06 13.41
C SER A 414 4.92 1.95 14.91
N ASP A 415 3.68 2.19 15.31
CA ASP A 415 3.25 2.42 16.68
C ASP A 415 2.92 1.17 17.50
N GLY A 416 3.01 -0.02 16.89
CA GLY A 416 2.91 -1.28 17.61
C GLY A 416 1.65 -1.41 18.48
N GLY A 417 0.51 -0.80 18.11
CA GLY A 417 -0.80 -1.04 18.75
C GLY A 417 -0.88 -0.88 20.28
N ASN A 418 0.05 -0.14 20.89
CA ASN A 418 0.16 0.08 22.34
C ASN A 418 -0.22 1.51 22.76
N ARG A 419 -0.90 2.26 21.90
CA ARG A 419 -1.40 3.61 22.22
C ARG A 419 -2.65 3.58 23.06
N VAL A 420 -2.81 4.62 23.87
CA VAL A 420 -4.09 4.99 24.45
C VAL A 420 -4.86 5.76 23.37
N PRO A 421 -6.03 5.28 22.89
CA PRO A 421 -6.85 6.01 21.92
C PRO A 421 -7.30 7.36 22.50
N ALA A 422 -7.40 8.39 21.66
CA ALA A 422 -7.91 9.71 22.07
C ALA A 422 -9.31 9.60 22.72
N GLN A 423 -10.16 8.67 22.27
CA GLN A 423 -11.47 8.45 22.89
C GLN A 423 -11.36 7.87 24.30
N ALA A 424 -10.37 6.99 24.57
CA ALA A 424 -10.16 6.45 25.91
C ALA A 424 -9.58 7.52 26.86
N PHE A 425 -8.75 8.42 26.33
CA PHE A 425 -8.25 9.58 27.05
C PHE A 425 -9.37 10.59 27.36
N ALA A 426 -10.21 10.92 26.38
CA ALA A 426 -11.35 11.83 26.53
C ALA A 426 -12.41 11.33 27.53
N VAL A 427 -12.47 10.02 27.81
CA VAL A 427 -13.33 9.47 28.86
C VAL A 427 -12.81 9.80 30.27
N LEU A 428 -11.49 9.96 30.42
CA LEU A 428 -10.85 10.29 31.69
C LEU A 428 -10.69 11.81 31.87
N ASP A 429 -10.52 12.55 30.76
CA ASP A 429 -10.45 14.02 30.73
C ASP A 429 -11.85 14.61 30.99
N ALA A 430 -12.24 14.60 32.27
CA ALA A 430 -13.57 15.01 32.71
C ALA A 430 -13.81 16.51 32.45
N ASN A 431 -12.74 17.30 32.46
CA ASN A 431 -12.81 18.75 32.32
C ASN A 431 -12.64 19.24 30.85
N ASN A 432 -12.24 18.36 29.93
CA ASN A 432 -11.96 18.60 28.51
C ASN A 432 -10.88 19.68 28.24
N ASP A 433 -9.86 19.75 29.08
CA ASP A 433 -8.72 20.64 28.90
C ASP A 433 -7.57 20.01 28.08
N GLY A 434 -7.69 18.74 27.71
CA GLY A 434 -6.70 18.02 26.92
C GLY A 434 -5.56 17.42 27.74
N GLU A 435 -5.64 17.48 29.07
CA GLU A 435 -4.65 16.98 30.02
C GLU A 435 -5.36 16.13 31.09
N LEU A 436 -4.65 15.18 31.72
CA LEU A 436 -5.17 14.42 32.87
C LEU A 436 -4.46 14.83 34.14
N ASP A 437 -5.21 15.35 35.11
CA ASP A 437 -4.70 15.59 36.45
C ASP A 437 -4.79 14.34 37.35
N GLU A 438 -4.21 14.43 38.55
CA GLU A 438 -4.22 13.33 39.53
C GLU A 438 -5.65 12.98 39.99
N ALA A 439 -6.63 13.88 39.90
CA ALA A 439 -8.02 13.59 40.27
C ALA A 439 -8.80 12.88 39.15
N GLU A 440 -8.39 13.04 37.90
CA GLU A 440 -8.98 12.43 36.70
C GLU A 440 -8.49 11.00 36.45
N ILE A 441 -7.35 10.62 37.04
CA ILE A 441 -6.79 9.27 36.95
C ILE A 441 -7.35 8.42 38.11
N PRO A 442 -7.95 7.24 37.85
CA PRO A 442 -8.43 6.36 38.93
C PRO A 442 -7.31 5.91 39.89
N GLU A 443 -7.57 5.89 41.21
CA GLU A 443 -6.60 5.49 42.26
C GLU A 443 -5.79 4.21 41.95
N PRO A 444 -6.38 3.11 41.41
CA PRO A 444 -5.61 1.90 41.08
C PRO A 444 -4.55 2.12 39.99
N LEU A 445 -4.77 3.09 39.09
CA LEU A 445 -3.82 3.47 38.06
C LEU A 445 -2.73 4.39 38.61
N GLN A 446 -3.07 5.30 39.53
CA GLN A 446 -2.09 6.18 40.18
C GLN A 446 -1.04 5.38 40.98
N GLU A 447 -1.47 4.35 41.71
CA GLU A 447 -0.56 3.49 42.48
C GLU A 447 0.34 2.63 41.58
N GLN A 448 -0.16 2.24 40.41
CA GLN A 448 0.57 1.39 39.48
C GLN A 448 1.46 2.19 38.51
N TYR A 449 1.11 3.44 38.24
CA TYR A 449 1.75 4.36 37.29
C TYR A 449 1.75 5.78 37.90
N PRO A 450 2.76 6.14 38.71
CA PRO A 450 2.87 7.46 39.31
C PRO A 450 3.01 8.53 38.21
N LEU A 451 2.23 9.63 38.26
CA LEU A 451 2.28 10.70 37.24
C LEU A 451 3.70 11.19 36.95
N LYS A 452 4.56 11.26 37.98
CA LYS A 452 5.95 11.72 37.88
C LYS A 452 6.83 10.92 36.92
N ASP A 453 6.44 9.67 36.63
CA ASP A 453 7.17 8.81 35.70
C ASP A 453 6.79 9.10 34.23
N PHE A 454 5.69 9.84 34.01
CA PHE A 454 5.05 10.08 32.72
C PHE A 454 5.03 11.59 32.34
N ASP A 455 5.04 12.48 33.35
CA ASP A 455 5.03 13.94 33.24
C ASP A 455 6.42 14.46 32.81
N ALA A 456 6.59 14.66 31.50
CA ALA A 456 7.87 14.97 30.88
C ALA A 456 8.21 16.47 31.03
N ASP A 457 7.20 17.33 30.93
CA ASP A 457 7.36 18.77 31.05
C ASP A 457 7.30 19.29 32.51
N LYS A 458 6.93 18.40 33.45
CA LYS A 458 6.84 18.63 34.91
C LYS A 458 5.74 19.63 35.28
N ASN A 459 4.68 19.69 34.49
CA ASN A 459 3.53 20.57 34.73
C ASN A 459 2.54 20.00 35.77
N GLY A 460 2.73 18.74 36.21
CA GLY A 460 1.90 18.07 37.20
C GLY A 460 0.62 17.45 36.64
N LYS A 461 0.50 17.39 35.31
CA LYS A 461 -0.59 16.78 34.55
C LYS A 461 0.00 15.86 33.47
N LEU A 462 -0.85 15.07 32.83
CA LEU A 462 -0.45 14.18 31.75
C LEU A 462 -1.24 14.47 30.47
N SER A 463 -0.55 14.99 29.47
CA SER A 463 -1.12 15.08 28.12
C SER A 463 -1.21 13.69 27.46
N LEU A 464 -2.09 13.55 26.47
CA LEU A 464 -2.18 12.32 25.65
C LEU A 464 -0.83 11.99 25.00
N GLU A 465 -0.09 13.02 24.60
CA GLU A 465 1.24 12.90 24.01
C GLU A 465 2.26 12.34 25.01
N GLU A 466 2.29 12.85 26.25
CA GLU A 466 3.17 12.35 27.30
C GLU A 466 2.87 10.90 27.68
N ILE A 467 1.59 10.54 27.83
CA ILE A 467 1.18 9.15 28.10
C ILE A 467 1.60 8.25 26.95
N ASN A 468 1.36 8.64 25.70
CA ASN A 468 1.75 7.81 24.57
C ASN A 468 3.27 7.72 24.43
N ASN A 469 4.02 8.80 24.60
CA ASN A 469 5.48 8.82 24.50
C ASN A 469 6.15 7.96 25.59
N SER A 470 5.64 8.00 26.81
CA SER A 470 6.12 7.18 27.94
C SER A 470 5.67 5.71 27.85
N VAL A 471 4.46 5.42 27.37
CA VAL A 471 3.95 4.05 27.18
C VAL A 471 4.58 3.35 25.97
N LEU A 472 4.93 4.08 24.92
CA LEU A 472 5.57 3.55 23.70
C LEU A 472 7.08 3.30 23.87
N GLY A 473 7.74 3.97 24.82
CA GLY A 473 9.19 3.88 25.00
C GLY A 473 9.96 4.50 23.82
N LYS A 474 11.28 4.24 23.73
CA LYS A 474 12.07 4.71 22.57
C LYS A 474 11.51 4.07 21.29
N PRO A 475 11.30 4.84 20.20
CA PRO A 475 10.69 4.30 18.98
C PRO A 475 11.55 3.17 18.41
N PRO A 476 10.95 2.08 17.92
CA PRO A 476 11.68 0.92 17.45
C PRO A 476 12.53 1.24 16.21
N MET A 477 13.55 0.43 15.91
CA MET A 477 14.46 0.67 14.77
C MET A 477 13.76 0.76 13.41
N TRP A 478 12.64 0.06 13.25
CA TRP A 478 11.87 0.07 12.01
C TRP A 478 10.93 1.29 11.88
N SER A 479 10.95 2.23 12.84
CA SER A 479 10.28 3.54 12.71
C SER A 479 10.95 4.45 11.68
N VAL A 480 12.23 4.20 11.36
CA VAL A 480 13.00 4.93 10.33
C VAL A 480 13.26 4.07 9.08
N GLN A 481 12.53 2.97 8.91
CA GLN A 481 12.61 2.12 7.71
C GLN A 481 11.25 1.92 7.07
N LEU A 482 11.16 2.20 5.77
CA LEU A 482 9.99 1.92 4.95
C LEU A 482 10.27 0.80 3.97
N ARG A 483 9.23 0.02 3.65
CA ARG A 483 9.34 -1.12 2.76
C ARG A 483 8.20 -1.07 1.74
N GLY A 484 8.55 -1.32 0.50
CA GLY A 484 7.63 -1.40 -0.61
C GLY A 484 7.38 -2.82 -1.10
N ARG A 485 6.15 -3.11 -1.54
CA ARG A 485 5.83 -4.21 -2.45
C ARG A 485 5.18 -3.65 -3.70
N ALA A 486 5.49 -4.24 -4.84
CA ALA A 486 4.88 -3.84 -6.11
C ALA A 486 4.62 -5.05 -7.00
N ALA A 487 3.42 -5.12 -7.59
CA ALA A 487 3.00 -6.17 -8.49
C ALA A 487 1.74 -5.76 -9.25
N GLU A 488 1.40 -6.45 -10.33
CA GLU A 488 0.04 -6.46 -10.84
C GLU A 488 -0.95 -6.92 -9.75
N PHE A 489 -2.14 -6.34 -9.74
CA PHE A 489 -3.17 -6.64 -8.75
C PHE A 489 -3.63 -8.09 -8.89
N PRO A 490 -3.83 -8.84 -7.79
CA PRO A 490 -4.09 -10.28 -7.88
C PRO A 490 -5.37 -10.67 -8.63
N ASP A 491 -6.40 -9.83 -8.57
CA ASP A 491 -7.65 -10.01 -9.31
C ASP A 491 -7.96 -8.75 -10.13
N ALA A 492 -7.60 -8.77 -11.42
CA ALA A 492 -7.72 -7.60 -12.30
C ALA A 492 -9.18 -7.13 -12.44
N LEU A 493 -10.16 -8.03 -12.42
CA LEU A 493 -11.56 -7.64 -12.54
C LEU A 493 -12.07 -7.00 -11.26
N PHE A 494 -11.66 -7.48 -10.08
CA PHE A 494 -11.94 -6.80 -8.82
C PHE A 494 -11.43 -5.35 -8.87
N ALA A 495 -10.15 -5.16 -9.20
CA ALA A 495 -9.55 -3.83 -9.27
C ALA A 495 -10.23 -2.93 -10.32
N PHE A 496 -10.70 -3.51 -11.43
CA PHE A 496 -11.45 -2.77 -12.44
C PHE A 496 -12.86 -2.38 -11.97
N LEU A 497 -13.52 -3.18 -11.14
CA LEU A 497 -14.86 -2.88 -10.63
C LEU A 497 -14.84 -1.93 -9.42
N ASP A 498 -13.78 -1.98 -8.63
CA ASP A 498 -13.49 -1.08 -7.50
C ASP A 498 -13.13 0.33 -8.04
N SER A 499 -14.14 1.18 -8.22
CA SER A 499 -13.97 2.56 -8.74
C SER A 499 -13.30 3.49 -7.76
N ASN A 500 -13.66 3.38 -6.48
CA ASN A 500 -13.17 4.30 -5.46
C ASN A 500 -11.81 3.84 -4.91
N HIS A 501 -11.39 2.62 -5.24
CA HIS A 501 -10.13 1.99 -4.87
C HIS A 501 -9.97 1.79 -3.36
N ASP A 502 -11.08 1.62 -2.65
CA ASP A 502 -11.09 1.34 -1.22
C ASP A 502 -10.87 -0.15 -0.88
N LEU A 503 -10.58 -0.98 -1.90
CA LEU A 503 -10.35 -2.41 -1.79
C LEU A 503 -11.59 -3.21 -1.35
N VAL A 504 -12.77 -2.64 -1.55
CA VAL A 504 -14.08 -3.24 -1.29
C VAL A 504 -14.97 -2.96 -2.49
N LEU A 505 -15.73 -3.95 -2.96
CA LEU A 505 -16.83 -3.67 -3.88
C LEU A 505 -18.09 -3.36 -3.06
N SER A 506 -18.48 -2.10 -3.07
CA SER A 506 -19.73 -1.62 -2.49
C SER A 506 -20.96 -2.14 -3.25
N THR A 507 -22.15 -1.96 -2.66
CA THR A 507 -23.43 -2.23 -3.33
C THR A 507 -23.55 -1.46 -4.64
N ARG A 508 -23.10 -0.19 -4.66
CA ARG A 508 -23.04 0.66 -5.85
C ARG A 508 -22.17 0.03 -6.93
N GLU A 509 -20.93 -0.33 -6.61
CA GLU A 509 -19.99 -0.90 -7.58
C GLU A 509 -20.46 -2.25 -8.12
N CYS A 510 -21.07 -3.08 -7.28
CA CYS A 510 -21.68 -4.33 -7.71
C CYS A 510 -22.87 -4.10 -8.66
N THR A 511 -23.66 -3.05 -8.43
CA THR A 511 -24.79 -2.67 -9.29
C THR A 511 -24.31 -2.08 -10.62
N GLU A 512 -23.23 -1.30 -10.59
CA GLU A 512 -22.61 -0.71 -11.78
C GLU A 512 -21.79 -1.69 -12.62
N ALA A 513 -21.47 -2.88 -12.10
CA ALA A 513 -20.66 -3.88 -12.77
C ALA A 513 -21.14 -4.18 -14.20
N THR A 514 -22.46 -4.33 -14.40
CA THR A 514 -23.06 -4.56 -15.72
C THR A 514 -22.68 -3.45 -16.71
N ARG A 515 -22.75 -2.19 -16.30
CA ARG A 515 -22.42 -1.03 -17.14
C ARG A 515 -20.93 -1.00 -17.46
N ARG A 516 -20.08 -1.24 -16.47
CA ARG A 516 -18.61 -1.22 -16.62
C ARG A 516 -18.09 -2.36 -17.50
N LEU A 517 -18.59 -3.58 -17.28
CA LEU A 517 -18.26 -4.73 -18.13
C LEU A 517 -18.66 -4.49 -19.58
N ASN A 518 -19.84 -3.91 -19.82
CA ASN A 518 -20.27 -3.53 -21.16
C ASN A 518 -19.35 -2.46 -21.80
N SER A 519 -18.83 -1.52 -21.03
CA SER A 519 -17.92 -0.50 -21.58
C SER A 519 -16.61 -1.06 -22.12
N ILE A 520 -16.10 -2.17 -21.56
CA ILE A 520 -14.88 -2.82 -22.04
C ILE A 520 -15.17 -3.95 -23.04
N ARG A 521 -16.36 -4.56 -23.00
CA ARG A 521 -16.81 -5.50 -24.03
C ARG A 521 -17.00 -4.79 -25.38
N ALA A 522 -17.46 -3.54 -25.34
CA ALA A 522 -17.87 -2.80 -26.52
C ALA A 522 -18.87 -3.64 -27.36
N ASP A 523 -18.60 -3.81 -28.67
CA ASP A 523 -19.45 -4.55 -29.60
C ASP A 523 -19.11 -6.05 -29.70
N ALA A 524 -18.19 -6.56 -28.87
CA ALA A 524 -17.85 -7.98 -28.88
C ALA A 524 -19.01 -8.83 -28.37
N ALA A 525 -19.20 -10.02 -28.94
CA ALA A 525 -20.25 -10.95 -28.49
C ALA A 525 -20.02 -11.40 -27.03
N GLU A 526 -18.76 -11.61 -26.68
CA GLU A 526 -18.30 -12.03 -25.35
C GLU A 526 -17.14 -11.15 -24.91
N LEU A 527 -17.04 -10.89 -23.60
CA LEU A 527 -15.90 -10.21 -23.00
C LEU A 527 -14.85 -11.24 -22.58
N SER A 528 -13.69 -11.23 -23.25
CA SER A 528 -12.54 -12.02 -22.82
C SER A 528 -11.90 -11.41 -21.56
N ALA A 529 -11.38 -12.26 -20.67
CA ALA A 529 -10.61 -11.82 -19.50
C ALA A 529 -9.41 -10.93 -19.87
N GLU A 530 -8.79 -11.13 -21.05
CA GLU A 530 -7.66 -10.32 -21.51
C GLU A 530 -8.01 -8.86 -21.83
N LEU A 531 -9.31 -8.55 -22.03
CA LEU A 531 -9.79 -7.19 -22.23
C LEU A 531 -10.01 -6.43 -20.92
N VAL A 532 -9.94 -7.12 -19.77
CA VAL A 532 -10.03 -6.47 -18.47
C VAL A 532 -8.76 -5.64 -18.24
N PRO A 533 -8.90 -4.33 -17.96
CA PRO A 533 -7.76 -3.45 -17.70
C PRO A 533 -6.81 -4.02 -16.64
N SER A 534 -5.51 -3.88 -16.90
CA SER A 534 -4.50 -4.27 -15.92
C SER A 534 -4.42 -3.22 -14.80
N SER A 535 -4.34 -3.68 -13.55
CA SER A 535 -4.06 -2.80 -12.41
C SER A 535 -2.70 -3.15 -11.81
N TYR A 536 -1.87 -2.15 -11.55
CA TYR A 536 -0.57 -2.30 -10.91
C TYR A 536 -0.61 -1.62 -9.54
N ASN A 537 -0.22 -2.36 -8.51
CA ASN A 537 -0.32 -1.88 -7.13
C ASN A 537 1.08 -1.72 -6.52
N VAL A 538 1.31 -0.59 -5.87
CA VAL A 538 2.51 -0.32 -5.06
C VAL A 538 2.09 -0.02 -3.64
N GLN A 539 2.48 -0.86 -2.68
CA GLN A 539 2.23 -0.64 -1.26
C GLN A 539 3.52 -0.23 -0.58
N ILE A 540 3.50 0.89 0.14
CA ILE A 540 4.60 1.35 0.98
C ILE A 540 4.14 1.23 2.43
N VAL A 541 4.93 0.57 3.28
CA VAL A 541 4.57 0.34 4.67
C VAL A 541 5.71 0.69 5.62
N ARG A 542 5.34 1.25 6.77
CA ARG A 542 6.21 1.42 7.94
C ARG A 542 5.67 0.59 9.10
N GLY A 543 6.53 -0.10 9.84
CA GLY A 543 6.10 -1.00 10.93
C GLY A 543 7.02 -2.19 11.17
N ASP A 544 6.64 -3.07 12.10
CA ASP A 544 7.47 -4.20 12.55
C ASP A 544 7.77 -5.21 11.42
N PRO A 545 9.05 -5.51 11.12
CA PRO A 545 9.38 -6.51 10.11
C PRO A 545 8.93 -7.94 10.41
N ALA A 546 8.73 -8.31 11.67
CA ALA A 546 8.16 -9.60 12.02
C ALA A 546 6.68 -9.74 11.60
N GLN A 547 5.98 -8.62 11.38
CA GLN A 547 4.57 -8.58 10.97
C GLN A 547 4.40 -8.33 9.46
N GLN A 548 5.46 -8.54 8.65
CA GLN A 548 5.47 -8.16 7.24
C GLN A 548 4.23 -8.61 6.46
N GLY A 549 3.80 -9.88 6.61
CA GLY A 549 2.63 -10.38 5.87
C GLY A 549 1.30 -9.80 6.30
N ARG A 550 1.21 -9.30 7.52
CA ARG A 550 0.03 -8.56 7.98
C ARG A 550 0.05 -7.12 7.46
N LEU A 551 1.23 -6.49 7.38
CA LEU A 551 1.38 -5.11 6.91
C LEU A 551 1.10 -4.96 5.41
N PHE A 552 1.48 -5.94 4.60
CA PHE A 552 1.24 -5.95 3.14
C PHE A 552 -0.05 -6.67 2.73
N ARG A 553 -0.94 -6.95 3.68
CA ARG A 553 -2.26 -7.47 3.32
C ARG A 553 -3.07 -6.31 2.76
N PHE A 554 -3.70 -6.54 1.60
CA PHE A 554 -4.79 -5.70 1.13
C PHE A 554 -5.90 -5.74 2.18
N THR A 555 -5.93 -4.72 3.01
CA THR A 555 -6.92 -4.52 4.04
C THR A 555 -7.68 -3.28 3.62
N PRO A 556 -9.01 -3.31 3.58
CA PRO A 556 -9.79 -2.08 3.41
C PRO A 556 -9.28 -1.03 4.39
N PRO A 557 -9.20 0.25 3.99
CA PRO A 557 -8.92 1.30 4.95
C PRO A 557 -9.97 1.19 6.06
N VAL A 558 -9.51 1.18 7.31
CA VAL A 558 -10.42 1.43 8.43
C VAL A 558 -10.88 2.87 8.19
N LYS A 559 -12.11 3.05 7.70
CA LYS A 559 -12.72 4.39 7.68
C LYS A 559 -12.58 4.90 9.09
N ASP A 560 -11.76 5.93 9.27
CA ASP A 560 -11.77 6.66 10.53
C ASP A 560 -13.23 7.00 10.78
N SER A 561 -13.72 6.61 11.96
CA SER A 561 -15.13 6.71 12.34
C SER A 561 -15.67 8.14 12.35
N ASP A 562 -14.83 9.12 12.03
CA ASP A 562 -15.20 10.50 11.79
C ASP A 562 -15.13 10.78 10.28
N PRO A 563 -16.26 10.66 9.54
CA PRO A 563 -16.36 11.30 8.24
C PRO A 563 -15.94 12.77 8.40
N PRO A 564 -15.25 13.37 7.40
CA PRO A 564 -14.71 14.73 7.49
C PRO A 564 -15.77 15.78 7.85
N TYR A 565 -17.05 15.42 7.75
CA TYR A 565 -18.13 16.10 8.45
C TYR A 565 -19.13 15.08 9.02
N PRO A 566 -19.67 15.31 10.22
CA PRO A 566 -20.62 14.39 10.84
C PRO A 566 -21.86 14.26 9.95
N SER A 567 -22.12 13.05 9.43
CA SER A 567 -23.39 12.72 8.77
C SER A 567 -24.54 12.84 9.78
N PRO A 568 -25.75 13.21 9.36
CA PRO A 568 -26.90 13.19 10.24
C PRO A 568 -27.06 11.82 10.91
N ARG A 569 -27.40 11.80 12.19
CA ARG A 569 -27.51 10.53 12.97
C ARG A 569 -28.45 9.49 12.35
N TRP A 570 -29.47 9.94 11.61
CA TRP A 570 -30.37 9.03 10.91
C TRP A 570 -29.66 8.32 9.75
N ALA A 571 -28.81 9.03 9.02
CA ALA A 571 -28.09 8.50 7.87
C ALA A 571 -27.10 7.42 8.32
N SER A 572 -26.27 7.73 9.33
CA SER A 572 -25.33 6.76 9.91
C SER A 572 -25.99 5.55 10.58
N ARG A 573 -27.30 5.60 10.86
CA ARG A 573 -28.06 4.45 11.40
C ARG A 573 -28.76 3.63 10.33
N MET A 574 -28.95 4.20 9.14
CA MET A 574 -29.54 3.51 8.00
C MET A 574 -28.49 2.88 7.11
N ASP A 575 -27.30 3.47 7.02
CA ASP A 575 -26.09 2.89 6.40
C ASP A 575 -25.68 1.62 7.18
N ALA A 576 -26.26 0.48 6.80
CA ALA A 576 -26.17 -0.75 7.56
C ALA A 576 -24.89 -1.51 7.23
N ASN A 577 -24.43 -1.39 5.99
CA ASN A 577 -23.16 -1.96 5.55
C ASN A 577 -21.96 -1.06 5.89
N LEU A 578 -22.15 0.21 6.28
CA LEU A 578 -21.11 1.20 6.55
C LEU A 578 -20.30 1.58 5.30
N ASP A 579 -20.89 1.53 4.11
CA ASP A 579 -20.27 1.96 2.86
C ASP A 579 -20.28 3.49 2.69
N GLY A 580 -20.93 4.21 3.60
CA GLY A 580 -20.98 5.67 3.62
C GLY A 580 -22.09 6.24 2.73
N GLU A 581 -22.87 5.39 2.09
CA GLU A 581 -24.05 5.71 1.30
C GLU A 581 -25.25 4.94 1.86
N ILE A 582 -26.45 5.26 1.38
CA ILE A 582 -27.66 4.54 1.79
C ILE A 582 -28.36 4.08 0.53
N SER A 583 -28.42 2.76 0.33
CA SER A 583 -29.20 2.17 -0.74
C SER A 583 -30.70 2.23 -0.45
N GLN A 584 -31.51 2.06 -1.50
CA GLN A 584 -32.97 1.95 -1.32
C GLN A 584 -33.38 0.79 -0.39
N LEU A 585 -32.57 -0.27 -0.29
CA LEU A 585 -32.86 -1.43 0.58
C LEU A 585 -32.58 -1.15 2.06
N GLU A 586 -31.61 -0.29 2.33
CA GLU A 586 -31.22 0.14 3.68
C GLU A 586 -32.15 1.25 4.21
N PHE A 587 -32.75 2.02 3.31
CA PHE A 587 -33.63 3.10 3.67
C PHE A 587 -34.94 2.60 4.29
N VAL A 588 -35.16 2.91 5.57
CA VAL A 588 -36.35 2.49 6.34
C VAL A 588 -37.64 3.18 5.86
N GLY A 589 -37.53 4.29 5.12
CA GLY A 589 -38.68 5.06 4.65
C GLY A 589 -39.31 4.54 3.35
N THR A 590 -40.26 5.31 2.81
CA THR A 590 -40.90 4.98 1.53
C THR A 590 -40.01 5.29 0.34
N ALA A 591 -40.16 4.57 -0.78
CA ALA A 591 -39.46 4.87 -2.03
C ALA A 591 -39.66 6.31 -2.53
N LYS A 592 -40.78 6.96 -2.16
CA LYS A 592 -41.03 8.37 -2.49
C LYS A 592 -40.20 9.32 -1.63
N GLN A 593 -39.90 8.96 -0.37
CA GLN A 593 -39.00 9.73 0.48
C GLN A 593 -37.55 9.51 0.04
N PHE A 594 -37.19 8.28 -0.35
CA PHE A 594 -35.87 7.98 -0.90
C PHE A 594 -35.56 8.85 -2.11
N ARG A 595 -36.42 8.84 -3.13
CA ARG A 595 -36.31 9.70 -4.34
C ARG A 595 -36.35 11.22 -4.07
N LYS A 596 -36.65 11.64 -2.85
CA LYS A 596 -36.50 13.06 -2.48
C LYS A 596 -35.11 13.37 -1.97
N LEU A 597 -34.47 12.38 -1.33
CA LEU A 597 -33.14 12.48 -0.76
C LEU A 597 -32.06 12.25 -1.81
N ASP A 598 -32.29 11.25 -2.68
CA ASP A 598 -31.52 10.95 -3.89
C ASP A 598 -31.85 12.01 -4.94
N VAL A 599 -31.02 13.07 -4.99
CA VAL A 599 -31.21 14.28 -5.80
C VAL A 599 -30.70 14.08 -7.22
N ASP A 600 -29.61 13.31 -7.38
CA ASP A 600 -29.04 13.01 -8.68
C ASP A 600 -29.67 11.77 -9.36
N GLU A 601 -30.60 11.10 -8.67
CA GLU A 601 -31.35 9.93 -9.14
C GLU A 601 -30.44 8.73 -9.46
N ASP A 602 -29.32 8.61 -8.75
CA ASP A 602 -28.35 7.52 -8.93
C ASP A 602 -28.72 6.22 -8.19
N GLY A 603 -29.78 6.27 -7.36
CA GLY A 603 -30.30 5.13 -6.62
C GLY A 603 -29.69 4.93 -5.23
N PHE A 604 -28.83 5.86 -4.79
CA PHE A 604 -28.20 5.91 -3.49
C PHE A 604 -28.43 7.28 -2.85
N VAL A 605 -28.20 7.39 -1.55
CA VAL A 605 -28.16 8.69 -0.85
C VAL A 605 -26.77 8.86 -0.28
N ASP A 606 -25.99 9.78 -0.83
CA ASP A 606 -24.65 10.06 -0.36
C ASP A 606 -24.65 10.95 0.92
N GLN A 607 -23.47 11.20 1.48
CA GLN A 607 -23.36 12.05 2.68
C GLN A 607 -23.74 13.52 2.42
N SER A 608 -23.50 14.02 1.21
CA SER A 608 -23.79 15.40 0.82
C SER A 608 -25.29 15.63 0.70
N GLU A 609 -25.99 14.68 0.09
CA GLU A 609 -27.44 14.62 -0.03
C GLU A 609 -28.09 14.46 1.34
N ALA A 610 -27.63 13.49 2.14
CA ALA A 610 -28.13 13.28 3.49
C ALA A 610 -28.05 14.57 4.34
N ARG A 611 -26.95 15.32 4.23
CA ARG A 611 -26.76 16.62 4.92
C ARG A 611 -27.68 17.70 4.41
N SER A 612 -27.90 17.76 3.09
CA SER A 612 -28.77 18.77 2.46
C SER A 612 -30.20 18.73 3.01
N PHE A 613 -30.64 17.58 3.53
CA PHE A 613 -31.95 17.40 4.16
C PHE A 613 -31.97 17.52 5.69
N GLY A 614 -30.80 17.70 6.34
CA GLY A 614 -30.66 17.92 7.77
C GLY A 614 -31.17 16.78 8.66
N ASN A 615 -31.53 17.09 9.91
CA ASN A 615 -32.28 16.15 10.74
C ASN A 615 -33.72 16.10 10.22
N LEU A 616 -34.12 14.96 9.65
CA LEU A 616 -35.52 14.64 9.42
C LEU A 616 -36.30 14.89 10.74
N PRO A 617 -37.43 15.62 10.70
CA PRO A 617 -38.19 15.99 11.90
C PRO A 617 -38.75 14.79 12.67
#